data_AF-A0A1I7NCE5-F1
#
_entry.id   AF-A0A1I7NCE5-F1
#
_cell.length_a   1.000
_cell.length_b   1.000
_cell.length_c   1.000
_cell.angle_alpha   90.00
_cell.angle_beta   90.00
_cell.angle_gamma   90.00
#
_symmetry.space_group_name_H-M   'P 1'
#
loop_
_entity.id
_entity.type
_entity.pdbx_description
1 polymer ?
#
loop_
_entity_poly.entity_id
_entity_poly.type
_entity_poly.pdbx_seq_one_letter_code
_entity_poly.pdbx_strand_id
1 'polypeptide(L)'
;MAALVPDLPQIEQHIVELTNKARQEQKQPALKINALLAKAARAYAERVARSGTFSHNADGRTPAQRAESAGYKHCDIAENLAMDQDSRGFDTGTLALQAVAGWMNSPPHRANIMRASVTEIGVGVARAPGPKPKFIAVELFGRPATEIYSFKLFNLSNTGVSYSFDGKTRDLKPNTSVSITACSPGELVLSKQGGWLSDATEIGRTRPENKKVYTLKSTAVGGMTLEVSAHGQTP
;
A
#
# COMPACT_ATOMS: atom_id res chain seq x y z
N MET A 1 12.74 40.54 13.69
CA MET A 1 13.32 39.37 12.99
C MET A 1 12.31 38.91 11.96
N ALA A 2 12.69 38.76 10.69
CA ALA A 2 11.79 38.15 9.72
C ALA A 2 11.50 36.73 10.19
N ALA A 3 10.22 36.36 10.33
CA ALA A 3 9.86 34.96 10.56
C ALA A 3 10.46 34.14 9.41
N LEU A 4 11.42 33.27 9.71
CA LEU A 4 11.98 32.34 8.73
C LEU A 4 10.79 31.56 8.16
N VAL A 5 10.52 31.75 6.87
CA VAL A 5 9.50 30.97 6.17
C VAL A 5 9.94 29.51 6.26
N PRO A 6 9.08 28.60 6.73
CA PRO A 6 9.41 27.19 6.81
C PRO A 6 9.94 26.64 5.48
N ASP A 7 11.01 25.84 5.56
CA ASP A 7 11.68 25.26 4.40
C ASP A 7 10.88 24.06 3.90
N LEU A 8 10.20 24.22 2.75
CA LEU A 8 9.29 23.22 2.18
C LEU A 8 9.98 21.86 1.94
N PRO A 9 11.12 21.78 1.23
CA PRO A 9 11.90 20.54 1.13
C PRO A 9 12.21 19.86 2.47
N GLN A 10 12.57 20.63 3.52
CA GLN A 10 12.83 20.03 4.84
C GLN A 10 11.56 19.51 5.50
N ILE A 11 10.42 20.19 5.34
CA ILE A 11 9.12 19.69 5.83
C ILE A 11 8.81 18.33 5.17
N GLU A 12 8.99 18.22 3.85
CA GLU A 12 8.75 16.96 3.13
C GLU A 12 9.62 15.81 3.65
N GLN A 13 10.90 16.08 3.91
CA GLN A 13 11.82 15.09 4.49
C GLN A 13 11.38 14.67 5.91
N HIS A 14 11.08 15.63 6.77
CA HIS A 14 10.61 15.34 8.13
C HIS A 14 9.28 14.56 8.14
N ILE A 15 8.36 14.84 7.21
CA ILE A 15 7.12 14.06 7.06
C ILE A 15 7.47 12.60 6.74
N VAL A 16 8.34 12.33 5.77
CA VAL A 16 8.75 10.95 5.43
C VAL A 16 9.37 10.25 6.64
N GLU A 17 10.25 10.93 7.39
CA GLU A 17 10.91 10.38 8.57
C GLU A 17 9.90 10.02 9.67
N LEU A 18 8.98 10.93 9.98
CA LEU A 18 7.93 10.72 10.97
C LEU A 18 6.96 9.61 10.54
N THR A 19 6.58 9.56 9.27
CA THR A 19 5.75 8.48 8.71
C THR A 19 6.45 7.12 8.84
N ASN A 20 7.74 7.06 8.50
CA ASN A 20 8.53 5.82 8.64
C ASN A 20 8.73 5.42 10.10
N LYS A 21 8.89 6.38 11.02
CA LYS A 21 8.93 6.13 12.46
C LYS A 21 7.60 5.52 12.94
N ALA A 22 6.47 6.12 12.57
CA ALA A 22 5.15 5.60 12.93
C ALA A 22 4.92 4.18 12.38
N ARG A 23 5.40 3.89 11.15
CA ARG A 23 5.36 2.55 10.56
C ARG A 23 6.20 1.55 11.35
N GLN A 24 7.43 1.92 11.73
CA GLN A 24 8.30 1.06 12.54
C GLN A 24 7.70 0.73 13.91
N GLU A 25 7.08 1.70 14.58
CA GLU A 25 6.36 1.49 15.85
C GLU A 25 5.23 0.46 15.73
N GLN A 26 4.64 0.31 14.53
CA GLN A 26 3.62 -0.68 14.20
C GLN A 26 4.18 -1.92 13.48
N LYS A 27 5.50 -2.13 13.51
CA LYS A 27 6.21 -3.24 12.86
C LYS A 27 5.97 -3.33 11.35
N GLN A 28 5.66 -2.21 10.71
CA GLN A 28 5.57 -2.09 9.26
C GLN A 28 6.95 -1.74 8.68
N PRO A 29 7.32 -2.28 7.50
CA PRO A 29 8.54 -1.90 6.81
C PRO A 29 8.57 -0.41 6.48
N ALA A 30 9.76 0.20 6.56
CA ALA A 30 9.96 1.58 6.11
C ALA A 30 9.75 1.70 4.59
N LEU A 31 9.18 2.82 4.17
CA LEU A 31 8.92 3.18 2.79
C LEU A 31 10.14 3.86 2.19
N LYS A 32 10.43 3.54 0.93
CA LYS A 32 11.49 4.18 0.14
C LYS A 32 10.98 5.46 -0.51
N ILE A 33 11.76 6.54 -0.44
CA ILE A 33 11.40 7.78 -1.15
C ILE A 33 11.46 7.53 -2.66
N ASN A 34 10.39 7.89 -3.36
CA ASN A 34 10.30 7.82 -4.81
C ASN A 34 10.11 9.23 -5.41
N ALA A 35 11.03 9.63 -6.29
CA ALA A 35 11.04 10.98 -6.86
C ALA A 35 9.83 11.28 -7.76
N LEU A 36 9.26 10.26 -8.42
CA LEU A 36 8.07 10.44 -9.28
C LEU A 36 6.82 10.68 -8.42
N LEU A 37 6.68 9.95 -7.33
CA LEU A 37 5.62 10.20 -6.33
C LEU A 37 5.79 11.59 -5.69
N ALA A 38 7.01 11.98 -5.31
CA ALA A 38 7.25 13.30 -4.72
C ALA A 38 6.94 14.43 -5.72
N LYS A 39 7.29 14.26 -7.01
CA LYS A 39 6.92 15.18 -8.08
C LYS A 39 5.40 15.32 -8.21
N ALA A 40 4.67 14.21 -8.22
CA ALA A 40 3.21 14.21 -8.29
C ALA A 40 2.57 14.89 -7.06
N ALA A 41 3.07 14.57 -5.86
CA ALA A 41 2.58 15.11 -4.60
C ALA A 41 2.79 16.64 -4.53
N ARG A 42 3.99 17.14 -4.89
CA ARG A 42 4.29 18.58 -4.92
C ARG A 42 3.40 19.34 -5.89
N ALA A 43 3.28 18.84 -7.12
CA ALA A 43 2.42 19.45 -8.14
C ALA A 43 0.95 19.51 -7.66
N TYR A 44 0.50 18.50 -6.92
CA TYR A 44 -0.85 18.48 -6.38
C TYR A 44 -1.04 19.40 -5.18
N ALA A 45 -0.08 19.45 -4.25
CA ALA A 45 -0.09 20.37 -3.11
C ALA A 45 -0.20 21.82 -3.60
N GLU A 46 0.57 22.19 -4.61
CA GLU A 46 0.50 23.51 -5.23
C GLU A 46 -0.85 23.78 -5.91
N ARG A 47 -1.44 22.76 -6.55
CA ARG A 47 -2.75 22.90 -7.18
C ARG A 47 -3.84 23.16 -6.16
N VAL A 48 -3.87 22.42 -5.06
CA VAL A 48 -4.82 22.61 -3.95
C VAL A 48 -4.58 23.99 -3.30
N ALA A 49 -3.32 24.36 -3.10
CA ALA A 49 -2.94 25.66 -2.56
C ALA A 49 -3.45 26.83 -3.43
N ARG A 50 -3.36 26.72 -4.77
CA ARG A 50 -3.82 27.76 -5.70
C ARG A 50 -5.33 27.76 -5.91
N SER A 51 -5.99 26.61 -5.89
CA SER A 51 -7.44 26.51 -6.15
C SER A 51 -8.31 26.90 -4.95
N GLY A 52 -7.74 26.88 -3.74
CA GLY A 52 -8.49 27.04 -2.49
C GLY A 52 -9.47 25.90 -2.20
N THR A 53 -9.44 24.82 -2.99
CA THR A 53 -10.34 23.67 -2.86
C THR A 53 -9.59 22.49 -2.23
N PHE A 54 -9.87 22.21 -0.96
CA PHE A 54 -9.28 21.08 -0.24
C PHE A 54 -10.05 19.78 -0.55
N SER A 55 -9.55 19.02 -1.53
CA SER A 55 -10.17 17.78 -2.03
C SER A 55 -9.08 16.86 -2.57
N HIS A 56 -9.33 15.56 -2.66
CA HIS A 56 -8.46 14.58 -3.33
C HIS A 56 -8.50 14.68 -4.87
N ASN A 57 -9.48 15.41 -5.43
CA ASN A 57 -9.70 15.53 -6.89
C ASN A 57 -9.86 17.00 -7.35
N ALA A 58 -9.17 17.95 -6.72
CA ALA A 58 -9.28 19.39 -7.01
C ALA A 58 -8.81 19.80 -8.44
N ASP A 59 -8.19 18.87 -9.17
CA ASP A 59 -7.80 18.98 -10.58
C ASP A 59 -8.55 18.03 -11.51
N GLY A 60 -9.65 17.42 -11.04
CA GLY A 60 -10.44 16.47 -11.80
C GLY A 60 -9.75 15.11 -12.02
N ARG A 61 -8.58 14.88 -11.42
CA ARG A 61 -7.83 13.62 -11.51
C ARG A 61 -7.82 12.91 -10.17
N THR A 62 -7.70 11.59 -10.21
CA THR A 62 -7.46 10.76 -9.02
C THR A 62 -5.97 10.75 -8.64
N PRO A 63 -5.59 10.36 -7.41
CA PRO A 63 -4.19 10.16 -7.04
C PRO A 63 -3.43 9.21 -7.98
N ALA A 64 -4.08 8.12 -8.42
CA ALA A 64 -3.54 7.17 -9.40
C ALA A 64 -3.16 7.86 -10.71
N GLN A 65 -4.09 8.63 -11.28
CA GLN A 65 -3.88 9.35 -12.54
C GLN A 65 -2.76 10.37 -12.42
N ARG A 66 -2.62 11.03 -11.25
CA ARG A 66 -1.51 11.97 -10.99
C ARG A 66 -0.16 11.23 -10.94
N ALA A 67 -0.09 10.10 -10.24
CA ALA A 67 1.12 9.29 -10.18
C ALA A 67 1.52 8.76 -11.57
N GLU A 68 0.56 8.24 -12.34
CA GLU A 68 0.77 7.78 -13.72
C GLU A 68 1.25 8.90 -14.65
N SER A 69 0.64 10.08 -14.55
CA SER A 69 1.05 11.26 -15.33
C SER A 69 2.48 11.71 -15.00
N ALA A 70 2.95 11.46 -13.77
CA ALA A 70 4.33 11.69 -13.37
C ALA A 70 5.30 10.57 -13.83
N GLY A 71 4.78 9.52 -14.46
CA GLY A 71 5.56 8.37 -14.95
C GLY A 71 5.62 7.19 -13.97
N TYR A 72 4.93 7.26 -12.84
CA TYR A 72 4.91 6.21 -11.84
C TYR A 72 3.91 5.11 -12.23
N LYS A 73 4.42 3.99 -12.76
CA LYS A 73 3.61 2.79 -13.02
C LYS A 73 3.41 2.03 -11.73
N HIS A 74 2.15 1.87 -11.30
CA HIS A 74 1.81 1.31 -10.00
C HIS A 74 0.84 0.14 -10.12
N CYS A 75 0.80 -0.69 -9.09
CA CYS A 75 -0.28 -1.62 -8.86
C CYS A 75 -1.12 -1.24 -7.63
N ASP A 76 -0.60 -0.38 -6.77
CA ASP A 76 -1.34 0.19 -5.65
C ASP A 76 -0.94 1.64 -5.42
N ILE A 77 -1.90 2.46 -5.02
CA ILE A 77 -1.69 3.88 -4.71
C ILE A 77 -2.59 4.29 -3.54
N ALA A 78 -2.09 5.15 -2.66
CA ALA A 78 -2.89 5.81 -1.64
C ALA A 78 -2.43 7.26 -1.46
N GLU A 79 -3.31 8.12 -0.93
CA GLU A 79 -3.02 9.54 -0.69
C GLU A 79 -3.53 9.97 0.68
N ASN A 80 -2.70 10.72 1.39
CA ASN A 80 -3.11 11.55 2.51
C ASN A 80 -2.96 13.02 2.14
N LEU A 81 -3.89 13.85 2.63
CA LEU A 81 -3.91 15.29 2.43
C LEU A 81 -4.08 15.98 3.79
N ALA A 82 -3.29 17.01 4.07
CA ALA A 82 -3.40 17.81 5.28
C ALA A 82 -3.35 19.30 4.95
N MET A 83 -4.09 20.09 5.74
CA MET A 83 -4.02 21.53 5.75
C MET A 83 -4.44 22.05 7.13
N ASP A 84 -3.61 22.88 7.72
CA ASP A 84 -4.00 23.71 8.86
C ASP A 84 -4.65 25.01 8.36
N GLN A 85 -5.70 25.45 9.04
CA GLN A 85 -6.39 26.71 8.71
C GLN A 85 -5.53 27.94 9.02
N ASP A 86 -4.55 27.80 9.91
CA ASP A 86 -3.63 28.84 10.33
C ASP A 86 -2.33 28.22 10.87
N SER A 87 -1.22 28.37 10.14
CA SER A 87 0.09 27.85 10.52
C SER A 87 1.01 28.94 11.08
N ARG A 88 0.45 30.04 11.61
CA ARG A 88 1.27 31.12 12.20
C ARG A 88 2.07 30.58 13.38
N GLY A 89 3.37 30.87 13.37
CA GLY A 89 4.31 30.45 14.41
C GLY A 89 4.80 29.00 14.27
N PHE A 90 4.36 28.25 13.26
CA PHE A 90 4.90 26.91 13.02
C PHE A 90 6.25 27.03 12.30
N ASP A 91 7.24 26.31 12.82
CA ASP A 91 8.49 26.05 12.12
C ASP A 91 8.39 24.79 11.23
N THR A 92 9.49 24.46 10.55
CA THR A 92 9.62 23.27 9.69
C THR A 92 9.22 21.98 10.42
N GLY A 93 9.70 21.79 11.65
CA GLY A 93 9.44 20.56 12.41
C GLY A 93 7.99 20.46 12.87
N THR A 94 7.42 21.58 13.32
CA THR A 94 6.03 21.69 13.78
C THR A 94 5.07 21.40 12.64
N LEU A 95 5.31 21.95 11.43
CA LEU A 95 4.47 21.67 10.26
C LEU A 95 4.45 20.18 9.89
N ALA A 96 5.61 19.54 9.86
CA ALA A 96 5.71 18.11 9.58
C ALA A 96 5.00 17.27 10.66
N LEU A 97 5.21 17.61 11.94
CA LEU A 97 4.59 16.91 13.05
C LEU A 97 3.06 17.04 13.04
N GLN A 98 2.53 18.24 12.79
CA GLN A 98 1.07 18.46 12.75
C GLN A 98 0.41 17.69 11.61
N ALA A 99 1.03 17.65 10.42
CA ALA A 99 0.52 16.85 9.30
C ALA A 99 0.46 15.36 9.65
N VAL A 100 1.56 14.79 10.13
CA VAL A 100 1.63 13.35 10.45
C VAL A 100 0.75 12.99 11.64
N ALA A 101 0.72 13.81 12.70
CA ALA A 101 -0.16 13.60 13.84
C ALA A 101 -1.65 13.66 13.43
N GLY A 102 -2.02 14.61 12.57
CA GLY A 102 -3.37 14.72 12.01
C GLY A 102 -3.78 13.46 11.24
N TRP A 103 -2.90 12.95 10.37
CA TRP A 103 -3.15 11.70 9.64
C TRP A 103 -3.23 10.49 10.57
N MET A 104 -2.34 10.38 11.56
CA MET A 104 -2.31 9.27 12.50
C MET A 104 -3.54 9.21 13.44
N ASN A 105 -4.15 10.37 13.72
CA ASN A 105 -5.39 10.50 14.48
C ASN A 105 -6.65 10.26 13.65
N SER A 106 -6.52 10.18 12.32
CA SER A 106 -7.63 9.95 11.41
C SER A 106 -7.61 8.50 10.90
N PRO A 107 -8.60 7.65 11.24
CA PRO A 107 -8.56 6.24 10.87
C PRO A 107 -8.36 5.96 9.36
N PRO A 108 -9.01 6.70 8.43
CA PRO A 108 -8.75 6.52 7.00
C PRO A 108 -7.31 6.85 6.58
N HIS A 109 -6.74 7.95 7.08
CA HIS A 109 -5.37 8.35 6.72
C HIS A 109 -4.32 7.45 7.38
N ARG A 110 -4.54 7.05 8.63
CA ARG A 110 -3.73 6.05 9.33
C ARG A 110 -3.72 4.72 8.57
N ALA A 111 -4.85 4.30 8.01
CA ALA A 111 -4.92 3.08 7.20
C ALA A 111 -4.01 3.14 5.97
N ASN A 112 -3.86 4.32 5.34
CA ASN A 112 -2.91 4.51 4.24
C ASN A 112 -1.45 4.43 4.73
N ILE A 113 -1.11 5.11 5.83
CA ILE A 113 0.24 5.05 6.44
C ILE A 113 0.60 3.62 6.82
N MET A 114 -0.34 2.83 7.34
CA MET A 114 -0.12 1.45 7.79
C MET A 114 -0.38 0.40 6.70
N ARG A 115 -0.65 0.84 5.47
CA ARG A 115 -0.95 -0.06 4.36
C ARG A 115 0.26 -0.95 4.09
N ALA A 116 0.05 -2.27 4.15
CA ALA A 116 1.12 -3.26 4.04
C ALA A 116 1.59 -3.48 2.59
N SER A 117 0.76 -3.11 1.62
CA SER A 117 1.03 -3.27 0.20
C SER A 117 1.95 -2.18 -0.35
N VAL A 118 1.96 -0.97 0.20
CA VAL A 118 2.81 0.12 -0.29
C VAL A 118 4.25 -0.06 0.17
N THR A 119 5.18 0.25 -0.71
CA THR A 119 6.64 0.09 -0.50
C THR A 119 7.41 1.38 -0.73
N GLU A 120 6.77 2.37 -1.35
CA GLU A 120 7.35 3.66 -1.69
C GLU A 120 6.46 4.83 -1.24
N ILE A 121 7.09 5.98 -1.03
CA ILE A 121 6.46 7.23 -0.57
C ILE A 121 6.99 8.41 -1.37
N GLY A 122 6.13 9.40 -1.62
CA GLY A 122 6.51 10.72 -2.08
C GLY A 122 5.68 11.79 -1.38
N VAL A 123 6.35 12.82 -0.87
CA VAL A 123 5.69 13.92 -0.15
C VAL A 123 5.88 15.21 -0.92
N GLY A 124 4.86 16.05 -0.90
CA GLY A 124 4.90 17.39 -1.44
C GLY A 124 4.21 18.38 -0.52
N VAL A 125 4.84 19.54 -0.32
CA VAL A 125 4.27 20.62 0.50
C VAL A 125 4.23 21.91 -0.29
N ALA A 126 3.12 22.64 -0.19
CA ALA A 126 2.96 23.95 -0.82
C ALA A 126 2.32 24.96 0.13
N ARG A 127 2.74 26.22 0.05
CA ARG A 127 2.11 27.32 0.79
C ARG A 127 0.95 27.90 -0.03
N ALA A 128 -0.23 28.00 0.56
CA ALA A 128 -1.36 28.69 -0.06
C ALA A 128 -1.20 30.22 0.06
N PRO A 129 -1.67 30.99 -0.93
CA PRO A 129 -1.66 32.44 -0.87
C PRO A 129 -2.64 32.95 0.19
N GLY A 130 -2.30 34.06 0.85
CA GLY A 130 -3.18 34.71 1.81
C GLY A 130 -2.43 35.38 2.96
N PRO A 131 -3.13 36.21 3.75
CA PRO A 131 -2.54 36.96 4.87
C PRO A 131 -2.19 36.05 6.06
N LYS A 132 -2.86 34.90 6.19
CA LYS A 132 -2.53 33.85 7.14
C LYS A 132 -1.79 32.73 6.41
N PRO A 133 -0.58 32.33 6.84
CA PRO A 133 0.11 31.17 6.29
C PRO A 133 -0.75 29.92 6.45
N LYS A 134 -0.97 29.23 5.33
CA LYS A 134 -1.55 27.88 5.29
C LYS A 134 -0.65 27.02 4.42
N PHE A 135 -0.36 25.82 4.87
CA PHE A 135 0.42 24.86 4.11
C PHE A 135 -0.46 23.66 3.77
N ILE A 136 -0.34 23.19 2.53
CA ILE A 136 -0.93 21.95 2.05
C ILE A 136 0.17 20.91 2.05
N ALA A 137 -0.01 19.80 2.75
CA ALA A 137 0.85 18.63 2.66
C ALA A 137 0.11 17.51 1.96
N VAL A 138 0.76 16.91 0.96
CA VAL A 138 0.30 15.73 0.24
C VAL A 138 1.31 14.62 0.46
N GLU A 139 0.82 13.45 0.87
CA GLU A 139 1.62 12.25 1.00
C GLU A 139 1.04 11.18 0.07
N LEU A 140 1.82 10.77 -0.94
CA LEU A 140 1.48 9.69 -1.84
C LEU A 140 2.26 8.44 -1.47
N PHE A 141 1.54 7.33 -1.40
CA PHE A 141 2.08 6.00 -1.21
C PHE A 141 1.92 5.18 -2.47
N GLY A 142 2.91 4.37 -2.80
CA GLY A 142 2.85 3.52 -3.98
C GLY A 142 3.42 2.13 -3.76
N ARG A 143 2.91 1.18 -4.54
CA ARG A 143 3.65 -0.03 -4.90
C ARG A 143 3.93 0.02 -6.41
N PRO A 144 5.19 -0.04 -6.85
CA PRO A 144 5.50 0.00 -8.26
C PRO A 144 5.02 -1.28 -8.93
N ALA A 145 4.59 -1.18 -10.19
CA ALA A 145 4.09 -2.34 -10.95
C ALA A 145 5.12 -3.49 -11.06
N THR A 146 6.42 -3.16 -10.95
CA THR A 146 7.53 -4.12 -10.91
C THR A 146 7.60 -4.93 -9.62
N GLU A 147 6.94 -4.48 -8.55
CA GLU A 147 6.81 -5.18 -7.27
C GLU A 147 5.43 -5.82 -7.09
N ILE A 148 4.71 -6.07 -8.19
CA ILE A 148 3.52 -6.91 -8.14
C ILE A 148 3.89 -8.25 -7.48
N TYR A 149 3.11 -8.60 -6.47
CA TYR A 149 3.35 -9.81 -5.72
C TYR A 149 2.77 -10.98 -6.51
N SER A 150 3.55 -12.04 -6.66
CA SER A 150 3.16 -13.22 -7.44
C SER A 150 3.68 -14.49 -6.79
N PHE A 151 2.84 -15.51 -6.68
CA PHE A 151 3.24 -16.86 -6.28
C PHE A 151 2.51 -17.89 -7.13
N LYS A 152 3.04 -19.11 -7.17
CA LYS A 152 2.42 -20.22 -7.91
C LYS A 152 1.87 -21.25 -6.93
N LEU A 153 0.68 -21.75 -7.19
CA LEU A 153 0.05 -22.82 -6.43
C LEU A 153 -0.16 -24.02 -7.35
N PHE A 154 0.42 -25.16 -6.98
CA PHE A 154 0.21 -26.46 -7.62
C PHE A 154 -0.70 -27.32 -6.75
N ASN A 155 -1.62 -28.01 -7.40
CA ASN A 155 -2.33 -29.13 -6.81
C ASN A 155 -1.86 -30.42 -7.47
N LEU A 156 -0.94 -31.13 -6.81
CA LEU A 156 -0.49 -32.47 -7.22
C LEU A 156 -1.23 -33.57 -6.46
N SER A 157 -2.28 -33.22 -5.71
CA SER A 157 -3.19 -34.21 -5.14
C SER A 157 -4.10 -34.77 -6.24
N ASN A 158 -4.74 -35.88 -5.91
CA ASN A 158 -5.76 -36.51 -6.76
C ASN A 158 -7.17 -35.92 -6.57
N THR A 159 -7.32 -34.86 -5.77
CA THR A 159 -8.63 -34.26 -5.45
C THR A 159 -8.68 -32.77 -5.74
N GLY A 160 -9.84 -32.26 -6.16
CA GLY A 160 -10.06 -30.84 -6.31
C GLY A 160 -10.04 -30.13 -4.96
N VAL A 161 -9.46 -28.93 -4.93
CA VAL A 161 -9.48 -28.05 -3.76
C VAL A 161 -9.96 -26.68 -4.17
N SER A 162 -10.46 -25.91 -3.21
CA SER A 162 -10.68 -24.49 -3.39
C SER A 162 -9.55 -23.72 -2.70
N TYR A 163 -9.16 -22.59 -3.27
CA TYR A 163 -8.27 -21.64 -2.63
C TYR A 163 -8.94 -20.27 -2.56
N SER A 164 -8.75 -19.55 -1.47
CA SER A 164 -9.19 -18.17 -1.29
C SER A 164 -7.98 -17.28 -1.09
N PHE A 165 -7.90 -16.21 -1.87
CA PHE A 165 -6.89 -15.16 -1.73
C PHE A 165 -7.53 -13.82 -2.10
N ASP A 166 -7.23 -12.77 -1.34
CA ASP A 166 -7.84 -11.44 -1.53
C ASP A 166 -9.38 -11.48 -1.52
N GLY A 167 -9.96 -12.28 -0.62
CA GLY A 167 -11.40 -12.47 -0.47
C GLY A 167 -12.09 -13.20 -1.63
N LYS A 168 -11.34 -13.69 -2.63
CA LYS A 168 -11.87 -14.40 -3.79
C LYS A 168 -11.55 -15.88 -3.70
N THR A 169 -12.59 -16.70 -3.61
CA THR A 169 -12.48 -18.16 -3.64
C THR A 169 -12.56 -18.68 -5.08
N ARG A 170 -11.68 -19.61 -5.44
CA ARG A 170 -11.59 -20.25 -6.74
C ARG A 170 -11.24 -21.72 -6.59
N ASP A 171 -11.60 -22.51 -7.59
CA ASP A 171 -11.28 -23.93 -7.61
C ASP A 171 -9.93 -24.20 -8.30
N LEU A 172 -9.23 -25.21 -7.80
CA LEU A 172 -7.97 -25.73 -8.33
C LEU A 172 -8.09 -27.24 -8.49
N LYS A 173 -8.15 -27.67 -9.76
CA LYS A 173 -8.32 -29.07 -10.14
C LYS A 173 -7.09 -29.93 -9.80
N PRO A 174 -7.25 -31.26 -9.63
CA PRO A 174 -6.11 -32.18 -9.53
C PRO A 174 -5.12 -32.00 -10.68
N ASN A 175 -3.83 -32.14 -10.39
CA ASN A 175 -2.72 -32.06 -11.35
C ASN A 175 -2.69 -30.75 -12.17
N THR A 176 -3.15 -29.65 -11.59
CA THR A 176 -3.11 -28.33 -12.22
C THR A 176 -2.36 -27.32 -11.37
N SER A 177 -2.08 -26.16 -11.96
CA SER A 177 -1.46 -25.04 -11.24
C SER A 177 -2.07 -23.72 -11.65
N VAL A 178 -1.94 -22.73 -10.78
CA VAL A 178 -2.33 -21.35 -11.03
C VAL A 178 -1.23 -20.41 -10.56
N SER A 179 -1.00 -19.34 -11.32
CA SER A 179 -0.19 -18.20 -10.87
C SER A 179 -1.14 -17.14 -10.32
N ILE A 180 -0.92 -16.74 -9.06
CA ILE A 180 -1.74 -15.75 -8.38
C ILE A 180 -0.93 -14.48 -8.26
N THR A 181 -1.44 -13.39 -8.80
CA THR A 181 -0.84 -12.06 -8.75
C THR A 181 -1.71 -11.09 -7.97
N ALA A 182 -1.11 -10.26 -7.13
CA ALA A 182 -1.81 -9.24 -6.37
C ALA A 182 -0.92 -8.04 -6.05
N CYS A 183 -1.56 -6.91 -5.77
CA CYS A 183 -0.86 -5.71 -5.33
C CYS A 183 -0.48 -5.82 -3.86
N SER A 184 -1.39 -6.37 -3.05
CA SER A 184 -1.20 -6.58 -1.62
C SER A 184 -0.77 -8.01 -1.32
N PRO A 185 0.15 -8.22 -0.36
CA PRO A 185 0.27 -9.53 0.26
C PRO A 185 -1.03 -9.85 1.00
N GLY A 186 -1.36 -11.14 1.08
CA GLY A 186 -2.62 -11.58 1.65
C GLY A 186 -2.49 -12.98 2.23
N GLU A 187 -3.59 -13.44 2.82
CA GLU A 187 -3.70 -14.81 3.30
C GLU A 187 -4.23 -15.71 2.18
N LEU A 188 -3.56 -16.84 2.00
CA LEU A 188 -4.02 -17.94 1.18
C LEU A 188 -4.68 -18.96 2.10
N VAL A 189 -5.96 -19.20 1.89
CA VAL A 189 -6.71 -20.27 2.56
C VAL A 189 -6.98 -21.36 1.56
N LEU A 190 -6.65 -22.60 1.91
CA LEU A 190 -6.91 -23.79 1.12
C LEU A 190 -8.01 -24.59 1.81
N SER A 191 -8.99 -25.02 1.05
CA SER A 191 -10.11 -25.82 1.56
C SER A 191 -10.39 -27.01 0.66
N LYS A 192 -10.72 -28.15 1.27
CA LYS A 192 -11.33 -29.26 0.55
C LYS A 192 -12.73 -28.83 0.12
N GLN A 193 -13.07 -29.08 -1.14
CA GLN A 193 -14.41 -28.77 -1.65
C GLN A 193 -15.47 -29.54 -0.86
N GLY A 194 -16.51 -28.82 -0.44
CA GLY A 194 -17.71 -29.40 0.15
C GLY A 194 -18.55 -30.12 -0.90
N GLY A 195 -19.39 -31.05 -0.45
CA GLY A 195 -20.40 -31.71 -1.28
C GLY A 195 -21.77 -31.04 -1.15
N TRP A 196 -22.79 -31.61 -1.79
CA TRP A 196 -24.18 -31.13 -1.68
C TRP A 196 -24.73 -31.07 -0.25
N LEU A 197 -24.15 -31.86 0.67
CA LEU A 197 -24.55 -31.96 2.08
C LEU A 197 -23.45 -31.55 3.05
N SER A 198 -22.31 -31.02 2.58
CA SER A 198 -21.18 -30.69 3.46
C SER A 198 -20.50 -29.39 3.07
N ASP A 199 -20.13 -28.61 4.08
CA ASP A 199 -19.38 -27.38 3.89
C ASP A 199 -17.93 -27.66 3.45
N ALA A 200 -17.34 -26.68 2.78
CA ALA A 200 -15.91 -26.70 2.50
C ALA A 200 -15.12 -26.71 3.83
N THR A 201 -14.16 -27.62 3.95
CA THR A 201 -13.33 -27.73 5.16
C THR A 201 -11.96 -27.13 4.90
N GLU A 202 -11.52 -26.18 5.74
CA GLU A 202 -10.17 -25.63 5.65
C GLU A 202 -9.13 -26.73 5.89
N ILE A 203 -8.16 -26.83 4.98
CA ILE A 203 -7.07 -27.81 5.03
C ILE A 203 -5.70 -27.13 5.24
N GLY A 204 -5.63 -25.81 5.08
CA GLY A 204 -4.40 -25.07 5.32
C GLY A 204 -4.57 -23.58 5.12
N ARG A 205 -3.72 -22.83 5.81
CA ARG A 205 -3.69 -21.38 5.76
C ARG A 205 -2.26 -20.91 5.85
N THR A 206 -1.89 -19.99 4.97
CA THR A 206 -0.54 -19.42 4.95
C THR A 206 -0.55 -18.03 4.37
N ARG A 207 0.49 -17.25 4.65
CA ARG A 207 0.76 -15.98 3.97
C ARG A 207 1.83 -16.25 2.94
N PRO A 208 1.48 -16.34 1.64
CA PRO A 208 2.47 -16.71 0.68
C PRO A 208 3.56 -15.63 0.59
N GLU A 209 4.75 -15.98 0.16
CA GLU A 209 5.82 -15.01 -0.10
C GLU A 209 5.92 -14.75 -1.60
N ASN A 210 6.43 -13.57 -1.96
CA ASN A 210 6.61 -13.21 -3.35
C ASN A 210 7.61 -14.17 -4.02
N LYS A 211 7.31 -14.60 -5.25
CA LYS A 211 8.14 -15.51 -6.04
C LYS A 211 8.43 -16.82 -5.28
N LYS A 212 7.43 -17.37 -4.61
CA LYS A 212 7.45 -18.76 -4.11
C LYS A 212 6.49 -19.65 -4.88
N VAL A 213 6.74 -20.94 -4.77
CA VAL A 213 5.89 -22.01 -5.29
C VAL A 213 5.35 -22.79 -4.10
N TYR A 214 4.04 -23.00 -4.10
CA TYR A 214 3.30 -23.75 -3.10
C TYR A 214 2.75 -25.00 -3.76
N THR A 215 3.06 -26.17 -3.23
CA THR A 215 2.70 -27.45 -3.83
C THR A 215 1.89 -28.27 -2.85
N LEU A 216 0.63 -28.48 -3.18
CA LEU A 216 -0.27 -29.35 -2.42
C LEU A 216 -0.09 -30.79 -2.87
N LYS A 217 0.18 -31.70 -1.93
CA LYS A 217 0.33 -33.15 -2.19
C LYS A 217 -0.58 -33.96 -1.27
N SER A 218 -1.04 -35.12 -1.74
CA SER A 218 -1.72 -36.09 -0.89
C SER A 218 -0.72 -36.79 0.04
N THR A 219 -1.10 -37.05 1.28
CA THR A 219 -0.31 -37.87 2.21
C THR A 219 -0.72 -39.34 2.14
N ALA A 220 0.16 -40.23 2.59
CA ALA A 220 -0.09 -41.68 2.60
C ALA A 220 -1.32 -42.08 3.45
N VAL A 221 -1.70 -41.25 4.42
CA VAL A 221 -2.86 -41.46 5.31
C VAL A 221 -4.12 -40.72 4.85
N GLY A 222 -4.17 -40.25 3.60
CA GLY A 222 -5.35 -39.59 3.02
C GLY A 222 -5.54 -38.12 3.40
N GLY A 223 -4.53 -37.50 4.01
CA GLY A 223 -4.47 -36.05 4.27
C GLY A 223 -3.81 -35.28 3.13
N MET A 224 -3.51 -34.01 3.37
CA MET A 224 -2.77 -33.16 2.43
C MET A 224 -1.64 -32.40 3.13
N THR A 225 -0.56 -32.12 2.40
CA THR A 225 0.56 -31.28 2.84
C THR A 225 0.82 -30.17 1.83
N LEU A 226 1.25 -29.01 2.33
CA LEU A 226 1.65 -27.87 1.53
C LEU A 226 3.16 -27.69 1.63
N GLU A 227 3.87 -27.98 0.55
CA GLU A 227 5.32 -27.74 0.45
C GLU A 227 5.59 -26.36 -0.16
N VAL A 228 6.66 -25.69 0.29
CA VAL A 228 7.05 -24.37 -0.19
C VAL A 228 8.45 -24.42 -0.79
N SER A 229 8.61 -23.98 -2.03
CA SER A 229 9.89 -23.94 -2.74
C SER A 229 10.12 -22.60 -3.44
N ALA A 230 11.33 -22.38 -3.96
CA ALA A 230 11.69 -21.13 -4.63
C ALA A 230 11.12 -21.06 -6.05
N HIS A 231 10.86 -19.86 -6.55
CA HIS A 231 10.44 -19.64 -7.94
C HIS A 231 11.45 -20.23 -8.94
N GLY A 232 10.95 -20.97 -9.93
CA GLY A 232 11.77 -21.67 -10.94
C GLY A 232 12.03 -23.14 -10.61
N GLN A 233 11.77 -23.59 -9.37
CA GLN A 233 11.66 -25.01 -9.06
C GLN A 233 10.25 -25.48 -9.43
N THR A 234 10.11 -26.11 -10.60
CA THR A 234 8.94 -26.95 -10.85
C THR A 234 8.99 -28.15 -9.91
N PRO A 235 7.85 -28.55 -9.30
CA PRO A 235 7.80 -29.77 -8.51
C PRO A 235 8.14 -31.01 -9.32
#